data_AF-A0A7C3WP29-F1
#
_entry.id   AF-A0A7C3WP29-F1
#
_cell.length_a   1.000
_cell.length_b   1.000
_cell.length_c   1.000
_cell.angle_alpha   90.00
_cell.angle_beta   90.00
_cell.angle_gamma   90.00
#
_symmetry.space_group_name_H-M   'P 1'
#
loop_
_entity.id
_entity.type
_entity.pdbx_description
1 polymer ?
#
loop_
_entity_poly.entity_id
_entity_poly.type
_entity_poly.pdbx_seq_one_letter_code
_entity_poly.pdbx_strand_id
1 'polypeptide(L)'
;MRSCKICLKNQAKYVCKLCGKLACEFCFNPHLWICIKCEEQQIPLIAKQSSSFNLFKFVFLGFALIFIGMLIMFFAALLTGLSSSFVLFFGPIPFILSFGERNLQALIFIAFIIAAFVLIIFMFKKVWF
;
A
#
# COMPACT_ATOMS: atom_id res chain seq x y z
N MET A 1 -2.12 -31.98 -44.06
CA MET A 1 -2.77 -31.14 -43.03
C MET A 1 -2.09 -31.40 -41.70
N ARG A 2 -1.74 -30.36 -40.91
CA ARG A 2 -1.09 -30.56 -39.61
C ARG A 2 -2.16 -30.63 -38.52
N SER A 3 -2.25 -31.75 -37.81
CA SER A 3 -3.21 -31.95 -36.71
C SER A 3 -2.73 -31.28 -35.43
N CYS A 4 -3.66 -30.93 -34.55
CA CYS A 4 -3.38 -30.39 -33.23
C CYS A 4 -2.56 -31.38 -32.40
N LYS A 5 -1.38 -30.97 -31.90
CA LYS A 5 -0.52 -31.80 -31.04
C LYS A 5 -1.05 -31.97 -29.61
N ILE A 6 -2.20 -31.36 -29.29
CA ILE A 6 -2.82 -31.40 -27.96
C ILE A 6 -3.99 -32.37 -27.94
N CYS A 7 -4.93 -32.22 -28.87
CA CYS A 7 -6.13 -33.06 -28.94
C CYS A 7 -6.13 -34.11 -30.05
N LEU A 8 -5.21 -34.04 -31.03
CA LEU A 8 -5.09 -34.90 -32.22
C LEU A 8 -6.33 -35.03 -33.12
N LYS A 9 -7.49 -34.49 -32.74
CA LYS A 9 -8.75 -34.59 -33.47
C LYS A 9 -8.93 -33.49 -34.51
N ASN A 10 -8.53 -32.25 -34.16
CA ASN A 10 -8.79 -31.07 -34.97
C ASN A 10 -7.54 -30.60 -35.73
N GLN A 11 -7.75 -29.89 -36.84
CA GLN A 11 -6.67 -29.23 -37.58
C GLN A 11 -6.04 -28.12 -36.74
N ALA A 12 -4.71 -28.02 -36.76
CA ALA A 12 -4.01 -26.96 -36.06
C ALA A 12 -4.09 -25.64 -36.85
N LYS A 13 -4.45 -24.56 -36.16
CA LYS A 13 -4.51 -23.20 -36.71
C LYS A 13 -3.48 -22.27 -36.07
N TYR A 14 -3.09 -22.52 -34.83
CA TYR A 14 -2.24 -21.62 -34.04
C TYR A 14 -0.98 -22.34 -33.53
N VAL A 15 0.07 -21.57 -33.21
CA VAL A 15 1.33 -22.07 -32.63
C VAL A 15 1.49 -21.47 -31.24
N CYS A 16 1.69 -22.30 -30.22
CA CYS A 16 1.93 -21.84 -28.86
C CYS A 16 3.29 -21.14 -28.75
N LYS A 17 3.30 -19.91 -28.21
CA LYS A 17 4.55 -19.13 -28.00
C LYS A 17 5.53 -19.80 -27.04
N LEU A 18 5.04 -20.57 -26.06
CA LEU A 18 5.87 -21.20 -25.03
C LEU A 18 6.49 -22.53 -25.47
N CYS A 19 5.68 -23.45 -25.99
CA CYS A 19 6.14 -24.80 -26.32
C CYS A 19 6.32 -25.06 -27.81
N GLY A 20 6.00 -24.09 -28.68
CA GLY A 20 6.07 -24.24 -30.14
C GLY A 20 5.11 -25.29 -30.72
N LYS A 21 4.21 -25.87 -29.91
CA LYS A 21 3.26 -26.89 -30.37
C LYS A 21 2.12 -26.24 -31.15
N LEU A 22 1.74 -26.93 -32.22
CA LEU A 22 0.58 -26.62 -33.06
C LEU A 22 -0.71 -26.98 -32.33
N ALA A 23 -1.58 -25.99 -32.12
CA ALA A 23 -2.84 -26.08 -31.40
C ALA A 23 -4.02 -25.74 -32.32
N CYS A 24 -5.18 -26.35 -32.05
CA CYS A 24 -6.45 -25.94 -32.64
C CYS A 24 -7.05 -24.79 -31.83
N GLU A 25 -8.10 -24.19 -32.39
CA GLU A 25 -8.85 -23.08 -31.78
C GLU A 25 -9.40 -23.40 -30.37
N PHE A 26 -9.78 -24.66 -30.12
CA PHE A 26 -10.26 -25.10 -28.80
C PHE A 26 -9.16 -25.36 -27.77
N CYS A 27 -7.92 -25.62 -28.20
CA CYS A 27 -6.80 -25.93 -27.29
C CYS A 27 -5.83 -24.76 -27.15
N PHE A 28 -6.24 -23.57 -27.56
CA PHE A 28 -5.43 -22.37 -27.61
C PHE A 28 -6.14 -21.22 -26.91
N ASN A 29 -5.44 -20.55 -26.01
CA ASN A 29 -5.94 -19.36 -25.34
C ASN A 29 -5.51 -18.11 -26.17
N PRO A 30 -6.45 -17.39 -26.80
CA PRO A 30 -6.12 -16.23 -27.64
C PRO A 30 -5.59 -15.04 -26.84
N HIS A 31 -5.97 -14.89 -25.57
CA HIS A 31 -5.54 -13.75 -24.74
C HIS A 31 -4.07 -13.85 -24.36
N LEU A 32 -3.62 -15.06 -24.00
CA LEU A 32 -2.24 -15.32 -23.58
C LEU A 32 -1.34 -15.80 -24.73
N TRP A 33 -1.95 -16.15 -25.87
CA TRP A 33 -1.28 -16.68 -27.06
C TRP A 33 -0.46 -17.96 -26.79
N ILE A 34 -1.01 -18.81 -25.92
CA ILE A 34 -0.41 -20.07 -25.47
C ILE A 34 -1.44 -21.20 -25.53
N CYS A 35 -0.99 -22.44 -25.40
CA CYS A 35 -1.89 -23.58 -25.31
C CYS A 35 -2.37 -23.84 -23.88
N ILE A 36 -3.53 -24.48 -23.75
CA ILE A 36 -4.16 -24.81 -22.46
C ILE A 36 -3.23 -25.60 -21.51
N LYS A 37 -2.34 -26.45 -22.04
CA LYS A 37 -1.36 -27.19 -21.22
C LYS A 37 -0.30 -26.29 -20.61
N CYS A 38 0.15 -25.28 -21.36
CA CYS A 38 1.11 -24.30 -20.86
C CYS A 38 0.43 -23.31 -19.92
N GLU A 39 -0.83 -22.98 -20.16
CA GLU A 39 -1.65 -22.17 -19.26
C GLU A 39 -1.78 -22.85 -17.90
N GLU A 40 -2.19 -24.12 -17.85
CA GLU A 40 -2.35 -24.88 -16.60
C GLU A 40 -1.04 -25.00 -15.80
N GLN A 41 0.10 -25.08 -16.49
CA GLN A 41 1.44 -25.07 -15.85
C GLN A 41 1.85 -23.70 -15.31
N GLN A 42 1.26 -22.60 -15.77
CA GLN A 42 1.52 -21.25 -15.27
C GLN A 42 0.59 -20.84 -14.13
N ILE A 43 -0.59 -21.45 -13.99
CA ILE A 43 -1.53 -21.21 -12.88
C ILE A 43 -0.88 -21.43 -11.48
N PRO A 44 0.00 -22.42 -11.22
CA PRO A 44 0.62 -22.54 -9.89
C PRO A 44 1.62 -21.40 -9.57
N LEU A 45 2.07 -20.62 -10.56
CA LEU A 45 2.96 -19.47 -10.33
C LEU A 45 2.16 -18.19 -10.02
N ILE A 46 0.99 -18.02 -10.63
CA ILE A 46 0.13 -16.85 -10.39
C ILE A 46 -0.55 -16.94 -9.02
N ALA A 47 -0.91 -18.15 -8.56
CA ALA A 47 -1.46 -18.36 -7.21
C ALA A 47 -0.43 -18.12 -6.09
N LYS A 48 0.86 -18.27 -6.38
CA LYS A 48 1.95 -18.00 -5.42
C LYS A 48 2.47 -16.55 -5.51
N GLN A 49 2.10 -15.84 -6.57
CA GLN A 49 2.38 -14.43 -6.79
C GLN A 49 1.13 -13.57 -6.59
N SER A 50 0.27 -13.95 -5.65
CA SER A 50 -0.23 -12.94 -4.71
C SER A 50 0.99 -12.44 -3.95
N SER A 51 1.79 -11.57 -4.59
CA SER A 51 2.70 -10.70 -3.87
C SER A 51 1.82 -10.06 -2.82
N SER A 52 2.02 -10.48 -1.57
CA SER A 52 1.49 -9.78 -0.42
C SER A 52 2.10 -8.39 -0.56
N PHE A 53 1.39 -7.53 -1.29
CA PHE A 53 1.65 -6.11 -1.34
C PHE A 53 1.71 -5.78 0.13
N ASN A 54 2.91 -5.43 0.58
CA ASN A 54 3.19 -5.30 1.99
C ASN A 54 2.51 -3.97 2.39
N LEU A 55 1.18 -4.00 2.49
CA LEU A 55 0.30 -2.89 2.79
C LEU A 55 0.75 -2.25 4.11
N PHE A 56 1.29 -3.06 5.02
CA PHE A 56 1.98 -2.62 6.23
C PHE A 56 3.13 -1.64 5.97
N LYS A 57 3.94 -1.82 4.91
CA LYS A 57 5.00 -0.85 4.54
C LYS A 57 4.43 0.48 4.06
N PHE A 58 3.35 0.47 3.29
CA PHE A 58 2.70 1.70 2.81
C PHE A 58 1.96 2.44 3.94
N VAL A 59 1.26 1.71 4.81
CA VAL A 59 0.63 2.26 6.01
C VAL A 59 1.69 2.86 6.93
N PHE A 60 2.85 2.20 7.08
CA PHE A 60 3.96 2.74 7.86
C PHE A 60 4.51 4.04 7.26
N LEU A 61 4.70 4.06 5.94
CA LEU A 61 5.19 5.25 5.24
C LEU A 61 4.23 6.43 5.42
N GLY A 62 2.92 6.18 5.35
CA GLY A 62 1.89 7.19 5.64
C GLY A 62 1.91 7.66 7.08
N PHE A 63 2.02 6.75 8.05
CA PHE A 63 2.09 7.10 9.47
C PHE A 63 3.32 7.97 9.77
N ALA A 64 4.50 7.61 9.23
CA ALA A 64 5.71 8.40 9.38
C ALA A 64 5.54 9.82 8.81
N LEU A 65 4.90 9.95 7.64
CA LEU A 65 4.65 11.25 7.01
C LEU A 65 3.73 12.14 7.85
N ILE A 66 2.65 11.58 8.39
CA ILE A 66 1.71 12.30 9.29
C ILE A 66 2.44 12.75 10.56
N PHE A 67 3.26 11.88 11.14
CA PHE A 67 4.01 12.19 12.36
C PHE A 67 5.00 13.33 12.17
N ILE A 68 5.73 13.32 11.03
CA ILE A 68 6.62 14.41 10.65
C ILE A 68 5.85 15.72 10.48
N GLY A 69 4.69 15.68 9.79
CA GLY A 69 3.83 16.85 9.62
C GLY A 69 3.36 17.42 10.96
N MET A 70 2.99 16.56 11.90
CA MET A 70 2.56 16.94 13.24
C MET A 70 3.70 17.60 14.03
N LEU A 71 4.92 17.05 13.96
CA LEU A 71 6.10 17.67 14.60
C LEU A 71 6.38 19.05 14.04
N ILE A 72 6.31 19.23 12.72
CA ILE A 72 6.55 20.53 12.07
C ILE A 72 5.53 21.57 12.55
N MET A 73 4.24 21.21 12.56
CA MET A 73 3.16 22.08 13.06
C MET A 73 3.37 22.45 14.53
N PHE A 74 3.80 21.49 15.35
CA PHE A 74 4.04 21.70 16.78
C PHE A 74 5.25 22.61 17.04
N PHE A 75 6.36 22.38 16.35
CA PHE A 75 7.53 23.26 16.42
C PHE A 75 7.17 24.67 15.94
N ALA A 76 6.44 24.81 14.83
CA ALA A 76 5.96 26.10 14.37
C ALA A 76 5.10 26.80 15.44
N ALA A 77 4.23 26.06 16.14
CA ALA A 77 3.42 26.62 17.21
C ALA A 77 4.24 27.09 18.44
N LEU A 78 5.30 26.35 18.79
CA LEU A 78 6.24 26.73 19.85
C LEU A 78 7.07 27.96 19.48
N LEU A 79 7.61 27.98 18.25
CA LEU A 79 8.46 29.06 17.72
C LEU A 79 7.69 30.37 17.56
N THR A 80 6.43 30.30 17.13
CA THR A 80 5.55 31.47 17.04
C THR A 80 5.05 31.94 18.40
N GLY A 81 5.40 31.24 19.49
CA GLY A 81 5.04 31.64 20.84
C GLY A 81 3.54 31.83 20.97
N LEU A 82 2.75 30.87 20.48
CA LEU A 82 1.28 30.91 20.61
C LEU A 82 0.91 30.95 22.09
N SER A 83 0.74 32.17 22.58
CA SER A 83 0.18 32.51 23.86
C SER A 83 -1.29 32.09 23.87
N SER A 84 -1.57 30.79 24.04
CA SER A 84 -2.86 30.22 24.48
C SER A 84 -4.14 30.75 23.82
N SER A 85 -4.05 31.40 22.67
CA SER A 85 -5.14 32.10 22.00
C SER A 85 -4.93 31.96 20.50
N PHE A 86 -5.54 30.92 19.93
CA PHE A 86 -5.78 30.85 18.50
C PHE A 86 -6.94 31.80 18.19
N VAL A 87 -6.67 32.91 17.49
CA VAL A 87 -7.72 33.78 16.95
C VAL A 87 -8.02 33.30 15.53
N LEU A 88 -8.95 32.36 15.40
CA LEU A 88 -9.48 31.93 14.11
C LEU A 88 -10.54 32.94 13.67
N PHE A 89 -10.21 33.77 12.67
CA PHE A 89 -11.13 34.73 12.08
C PHE A 89 -12.08 34.02 11.10
N PHE A 90 -13.24 33.57 11.58
CA PHE A 90 -14.39 33.27 10.73
C PHE A 90 -15.32 34.49 10.72
N GLY A 91 -15.11 35.41 9.77
CA GLY A 91 -15.91 36.64 9.69
C GLY A 91 -15.68 37.63 10.85
N PRO A 92 -16.58 38.60 11.08
CA PRO A 92 -16.35 39.73 12.00
C PRO A 92 -16.49 39.41 13.50
N ILE A 93 -16.60 38.14 13.91
CA ILE A 93 -16.84 37.75 15.31
C ILE A 93 -15.62 36.99 15.84
N PRO A 94 -14.81 37.60 16.74
CA PRO A 94 -13.66 36.92 17.31
C PRO A 94 -14.11 35.88 18.36
N PHE A 95 -14.00 34.59 18.04
CA PHE A 95 -14.15 33.51 19.02
C PHE A 95 -12.80 33.24 19.70
N ILE A 96 -12.71 33.53 21.00
CA ILE A 96 -11.51 33.31 21.79
C ILE A 96 -11.62 31.94 22.47
N LEU A 97 -10.94 30.92 21.92
CA LEU A 97 -10.81 29.63 22.58
C LEU A 97 -9.53 29.65 23.42
N SER A 98 -9.70 29.80 24.73
CA SER A 98 -8.61 29.85 25.70
C SER A 98 -8.34 28.45 26.24
N PHE A 99 -7.24 27.84 25.79
CA PHE A 99 -6.75 26.58 26.37
C PHE A 99 -5.74 26.90 27.47
N GLY A 100 -6.26 27.10 28.69
CA GLY A 100 -5.48 27.51 29.85
C GLY A 100 -4.92 26.32 30.62
N GLU A 101 -3.79 25.75 30.18
CA GLU A 101 -2.77 25.10 31.05
C GLU A 101 -1.62 24.54 30.19
N ARG A 102 -0.64 25.41 29.91
CA ARG A 102 0.50 25.12 29.03
C ARG A 102 1.32 23.89 29.46
N ASN A 103 1.37 23.58 30.76
CA ASN A 103 2.19 22.48 31.29
C ASN A 103 1.56 21.10 31.10
N LEU A 104 0.24 20.97 31.29
CA LEU A 104 -0.44 19.68 31.13
C LEU A 104 -0.54 19.28 29.65
N GLN A 105 -0.81 20.25 28.76
CA GLN A 105 -0.89 20.00 27.32
C GLN A 105 0.46 19.55 26.75
N ALA A 106 1.55 20.21 27.14
CA ALA A 106 2.90 19.81 26.73
C ALA A 106 3.25 18.39 27.23
N LEU A 107 2.89 18.05 28.47
CA LEU A 107 3.15 16.73 29.04
C LEU A 107 2.41 15.61 28.29
N ILE A 108 1.12 15.82 27.98
CA ILE A 108 0.30 14.87 27.22
C ILE A 108 0.85 14.68 25.80
N PHE A 109 1.30 15.76 25.17
CA PHE A 109 1.87 15.71 23.82
C PHE A 109 3.20 14.94 23.79
N ILE A 110 4.07 15.17 24.77
CA ILE A 110 5.32 14.43 24.94
C ILE A 110 5.04 12.94 25.17
N ALA A 111 4.08 12.61 26.04
CA ALA A 111 3.67 11.23 26.29
C ALA A 111 3.13 10.56 25.01
N PHE A 112 2.38 11.28 24.19
CA PHE A 112 1.88 10.79 22.90
C PHE A 112 3.01 10.52 21.90
N ILE A 113 4.00 11.42 21.80
CA ILE A 113 5.20 11.24 20.96
C ILE A 113 5.96 9.98 21.37
N ILE A 114 6.19 9.78 22.68
CA ILE A 114 6.90 8.62 23.21
C ILE A 114 6.11 7.34 22.91
N ALA A 115 4.79 7.33 23.15
CA ALA A 115 3.94 6.17 22.85
C ALA A 115 3.94 5.82 21.36
N ALA A 116 3.85 6.83 20.48
CA ALA A 116 3.94 6.64 19.03
C ALA A 116 5.29 6.05 18.62
N PHE A 117 6.40 6.54 19.18
CA PHE A 117 7.74 6.02 18.92
C PHE A 117 7.91 4.56 19.36
N VAL A 118 7.40 4.20 20.55
CA VAL A 118 7.45 2.83 21.07
C VAL A 118 6.63 1.89 20.17
N LEU A 119 5.44 2.30 19.74
CA LEU A 119 4.61 1.54 18.79
C LEU A 119 5.31 1.34 17.45
N ILE A 120 5.94 2.40 16.92
CA ILE A 120 6.74 2.34 15.69
C ILE A 120 7.86 1.30 15.82
N ILE A 121 8.66 1.36 16.88
CA ILE A 121 9.79 0.44 17.10
C ILE A 121 9.31 -1.00 17.29
N PHE A 122 8.25 -1.20 18.09
CA PHE A 122 7.66 -2.51 18.32
C PHE A 122 7.14 -3.14 17.03
N MET A 123 6.46 -2.35 16.20
CA MET A 123 5.97 -2.78 14.90
C MET A 123 7.12 -3.04 13.91
N PHE A 124 8.17 -2.22 13.90
CA PHE A 124 9.36 -2.45 13.06
C PHE A 124 10.04 -3.78 13.37
N LYS A 125 10.21 -4.09 14.67
CA LYS A 125 10.80 -5.38 15.09
C LYS A 125 9.95 -6.57 14.63
N LYS A 126 8.62 -6.44 14.62
CA LYS A 126 7.68 -7.50 14.22
C LYS A 126 7.51 -7.62 12.69
N VAL A 127 7.73 -6.55 11.94
CA VAL A 127 7.62 -6.54 10.47
C VAL A 127 8.92 -7.05 9.81
N TRP A 128 10.06 -6.93 10.50
CA TRP A 128 11.36 -7.30 9.95
C TRP A 128 11.90 -8.67 10.41
N PHE A 129 11.29 -9.29 11.43
CA PHE A 129 11.64 -10.61 11.99
C PHE A 129 10.42 -11.54 11.92
#